data_AF-A0A226D5X2-F1
#
_entry.id   AF-A0A226D5X2-F1
#
_cell.length_a   1.000
_cell.length_b   1.000
_cell.length_c   1.000
_cell.angle_alpha   90.00
_cell.angle_beta   90.00
_cell.angle_gamma   90.00
#
_symmetry.space_group_name_H-M   'P 1'
#
loop_
_entity.id
_entity.type
_entity.pdbx_description
1 polymer ?
#
loop_
_entity_poly.entity_id
_entity_poly.type
_entity_poly.pdbx_seq_one_letter_code
_entity_poly.pdbx_strand_id
1 'polypeptide(L)'
;MNNEVGIDVDQDGDAAVVEVENPTLHEISDTFSDSDSEEEYMREKVKPYLPALLKFNELVAGFKLMIPIVVKLPPIDRANYFNDGYDSLLRGLYHRPKKIPFGVVRAIDELKAFCDAVTVGWRLWPDYSTGLYMMIDYLAEDTRIDDIKRIEPTFLLTLKEIASNEAWNNFMAAQILPSQAKKILIRFKKATNTVENEGKAVGQLDNLEKDLVSMMLGLKMRPEYGKNKICDGLDCVEIELTPGEFPHCGKCKQAVYHSKECQVKAWKAGHKKACKKQTE
;
A
#
# COMPACT_ATOMS: atom_id res chain seq x y z
N MET A 1 -19.68 55.12 -23.30
CA MET A 1 -18.52 55.69 -24.02
C MET A 1 -17.82 54.52 -24.66
N ASN A 2 -18.00 54.42 -25.98
CA ASN A 2 -17.43 53.40 -26.85
C ASN A 2 -15.93 53.65 -27.00
N ASN A 3 -15.13 52.60 -27.06
CA ASN A 3 -13.86 52.64 -27.78
C ASN A 3 -13.66 51.30 -28.49
N GLU A 4 -13.76 51.40 -29.81
CA GLU A 4 -13.40 50.41 -30.80
C GLU A 4 -11.92 50.57 -31.21
N VAL A 5 -11.47 49.58 -31.97
CA VAL A 5 -10.39 49.58 -32.97
C VAL A 5 -8.98 49.17 -32.51
N GLY A 6 -8.43 48.21 -33.25
CA GLY A 6 -7.00 47.96 -33.37
C GLY A 6 -6.69 46.56 -33.92
N ILE A 7 -7.10 46.27 -35.16
CA ILE A 7 -6.58 45.12 -35.92
C ILE A 7 -5.38 45.64 -36.71
N ASP A 8 -4.19 45.14 -36.40
CA ASP A 8 -3.02 45.26 -37.28
C ASP A 8 -2.73 43.90 -37.92
N VAL A 9 -2.74 43.94 -39.24
CA VAL A 9 -2.38 42.88 -40.17
C VAL A 9 -0.98 43.21 -40.66
N ASP A 10 0.00 42.34 -40.40
CA ASP A 10 1.27 42.36 -41.12
C ASP A 10 1.46 41.07 -41.90
N GLN A 11 1.67 41.27 -43.20
CA GLN A 11 2.00 40.31 -44.24
C GLN A 11 3.51 40.02 -44.28
N ASP A 12 3.84 38.97 -45.03
CA ASP A 12 5.15 38.67 -45.63
C ASP A 12 6.17 37.91 -44.77
N GLY A 13 6.19 36.60 -45.00
CA GLY A 13 7.28 35.70 -44.63
C GLY A 13 7.39 34.56 -45.63
N ASP A 14 8.34 34.70 -46.56
CA ASP A 14 8.70 33.76 -47.62
C ASP A 14 8.80 32.31 -47.14
N ALA A 15 8.04 31.43 -47.80
CA ALA A 15 8.13 29.99 -47.63
C ALA A 15 9.29 29.44 -48.47
N ALA A 16 10.45 29.23 -47.85
CA ALA A 16 11.51 28.41 -48.41
C ALA A 16 11.07 26.94 -48.38
N VAL A 17 10.78 26.39 -49.56
CA VAL A 17 10.56 24.95 -49.77
C VAL A 17 11.92 24.26 -49.65
N VAL A 18 12.20 23.69 -48.48
CA VAL A 18 13.28 22.71 -48.32
C VAL A 18 12.67 21.34 -48.64
N GLU A 19 13.00 20.81 -49.82
CA GLU A 19 12.78 19.41 -50.15
C GLU A 19 13.61 18.55 -49.19
N VAL A 20 12.97 18.06 -48.13
CA VAL A 20 13.54 17.02 -47.28
C VAL A 20 13.31 15.69 -47.98
N GLU A 21 14.40 15.12 -48.48
CA GLU A 21 14.44 13.78 -49.05
C GLU A 21 13.82 12.77 -48.06
N ASN A 22 12.77 12.09 -48.53
CA ASN A 22 12.10 11.01 -47.83
C ASN A 22 13.13 9.92 -47.46
N PRO A 23 13.34 9.62 -46.16
CA PRO A 23 14.07 8.43 -45.78
C PRO A 23 13.24 7.22 -46.22
N THR A 24 13.85 6.44 -47.09
CA THR A 24 13.37 5.17 -47.60
C THR A 24 12.85 4.29 -46.46
N LEU A 25 11.57 3.96 -46.56
CA LEU A 25 10.82 3.06 -45.70
C LEU A 25 11.33 1.63 -45.94
N HIS A 26 12.49 1.30 -45.40
CA HIS A 26 13.00 -0.06 -45.30
C HIS A 26 12.93 -0.55 -43.85
N GLU A 27 12.03 -1.51 -43.63
CA GLU A 27 12.15 -2.59 -42.66
C GLU A 27 12.32 -2.17 -41.19
N ILE A 28 11.27 -1.58 -40.62
CA ILE A 28 11.01 -1.75 -39.18
C ILE A 28 10.09 -2.97 -39.05
N SER A 29 10.74 -4.12 -38.95
CA SER A 29 10.39 -5.26 -38.09
C SER A 29 8.94 -5.29 -37.61
N ASP A 30 8.21 -6.31 -38.06
CA ASP A 30 6.99 -6.84 -37.44
C ASP A 30 7.16 -6.98 -35.91
N THR A 31 6.87 -5.92 -35.17
CA THR A 31 6.65 -5.99 -33.74
C THR A 31 5.28 -6.62 -33.54
N PHE A 32 5.31 -7.93 -33.28
CA PHE A 32 4.18 -8.72 -32.80
C PHE A 32 3.32 -7.92 -31.82
N SER A 33 2.14 -7.54 -32.27
CA SER A 33 1.11 -6.91 -31.46
C SER A 33 0.50 -7.97 -30.54
N ASP A 34 1.12 -8.18 -29.38
CA ASP A 34 0.63 -9.04 -28.28
C ASP A 34 -0.64 -8.49 -27.58
N SER A 35 -1.37 -7.56 -28.22
CA SER A 35 -2.56 -6.88 -27.68
C SER A 35 -3.69 -7.83 -27.28
N ASP A 36 -3.84 -8.94 -28.02
CA ASP A 36 -4.93 -9.89 -27.80
C ASP A 36 -4.70 -10.71 -26.51
N SER A 37 -3.43 -10.91 -26.13
CA SER A 37 -3.06 -11.66 -24.93
C SER A 37 -3.33 -10.88 -23.63
N GLU A 38 -3.11 -9.57 -23.63
CA GLU A 38 -3.36 -8.73 -22.47
C GLU A 38 -4.85 -8.57 -22.19
N GLU A 39 -5.65 -8.39 -23.24
CA GLU A 39 -7.11 -8.23 -23.10
C GLU A 39 -7.76 -9.53 -22.61
N GLU A 40 -7.31 -10.68 -23.12
CA GLU A 40 -7.75 -12.00 -22.64
C GLU A 40 -7.37 -12.24 -21.18
N TYR A 41 -6.13 -11.91 -20.79
CA TYR A 41 -5.67 -11.98 -19.41
C TYR A 41 -6.53 -11.12 -18.47
N MET A 42 -6.83 -9.89 -18.87
CA MET A 42 -7.67 -8.98 -18.09
C MET A 42 -9.09 -9.54 -17.93
N ARG A 43 -9.68 -10.09 -19.01
CA ARG A 43 -11.00 -10.75 -18.95
C ARG A 43 -11.01 -11.92 -17.98
N GLU A 44 -9.97 -12.76 -17.99
CA GLU A 44 -9.89 -13.93 -17.12
C GLU A 44 -9.76 -13.55 -15.64
N LYS A 45 -8.94 -12.55 -15.31
CA LYS A 45 -8.75 -12.06 -13.93
C LYS A 45 -9.95 -11.29 -13.39
N VAL A 46 -10.65 -10.53 -14.24
CA VAL A 46 -11.84 -9.77 -13.84
C VAL A 46 -13.01 -10.70 -13.49
N LYS A 47 -13.08 -11.89 -14.08
CA LYS A 47 -14.18 -12.86 -13.89
C LYS A 47 -14.40 -13.26 -12.42
N PRO A 48 -13.39 -13.67 -11.63
CA PRO A 48 -13.57 -13.91 -10.19
C PRO A 48 -13.61 -12.62 -9.35
N TYR A 49 -12.97 -11.55 -9.81
CA TYR A 49 -12.84 -10.30 -9.05
C TYR A 49 -14.17 -9.55 -8.88
N LEU A 50 -14.87 -9.26 -9.99
CA LEU A 50 -16.03 -8.39 -9.95
C LEU A 50 -17.19 -8.94 -9.09
N PRO A 51 -17.56 -10.24 -9.17
CA PRO A 51 -18.57 -10.82 -8.28
C PRO A 51 -18.15 -10.74 -6.80
N ALA A 52 -16.86 -10.97 -6.50
CA ALA A 52 -16.35 -10.89 -5.14
C ALA A 52 -16.41 -9.46 -4.58
N LEU A 53 -16.05 -8.45 -5.38
CA LEU A 53 -16.16 -7.03 -4.99
C LEU A 53 -17.60 -6.64 -4.65
N LEU A 54 -18.54 -6.97 -5.54
CA LEU A 54 -19.96 -6.68 -5.33
C LEU A 54 -20.48 -7.37 -4.08
N LYS A 55 -20.18 -8.67 -3.92
CA LYS A 55 -20.66 -9.45 -2.78
C LYS A 55 -20.02 -9.03 -1.46
N PHE A 56 -18.74 -8.69 -1.47
CA PHE A 56 -18.06 -8.15 -0.29
C PHE A 56 -18.69 -6.83 0.14
N ASN A 57 -18.93 -5.90 -0.79
CA ASN A 57 -19.54 -4.61 -0.49
C ASN A 57 -20.95 -4.75 0.10
N GLU A 58 -21.74 -5.72 -0.36
CA GLU A 58 -23.06 -6.05 0.22
C GLU A 58 -22.94 -6.53 1.68
N LEU A 59 -21.92 -7.34 1.99
CA LEU A 59 -21.81 -8.05 3.27
C LEU A 59 -20.93 -7.34 4.32
N VAL A 60 -20.07 -6.39 3.92
CA VAL A 60 -19.05 -5.78 4.79
C VAL A 60 -19.63 -5.15 6.06
N ALA A 61 -20.81 -4.54 5.97
CA ALA A 61 -21.49 -3.98 7.14
C ALA A 61 -21.86 -5.05 8.17
N GLY A 62 -22.35 -6.21 7.70
CA GLY A 62 -22.65 -7.35 8.56
C GLY A 62 -21.40 -7.90 9.24
N PHE A 63 -20.30 -8.04 8.49
CA PHE A 63 -19.02 -8.47 9.06
C PHE A 63 -18.51 -7.51 10.15
N LYS A 64 -18.65 -6.18 9.93
CA LYS A 64 -18.29 -5.17 10.93
C LYS A 64 -19.10 -5.30 12.22
N LEU A 65 -20.40 -5.58 12.13
CA LEU A 65 -21.27 -5.78 13.29
C LEU A 65 -20.92 -7.03 14.10
N MET A 66 -20.33 -8.06 13.48
CA MET A 66 -19.93 -9.28 14.17
C MET A 66 -18.64 -9.13 14.99
N ILE A 67 -17.79 -8.14 14.67
CA ILE A 67 -16.47 -7.95 15.31
C ILE A 67 -16.54 -7.98 16.85
N PRO A 68 -17.40 -7.20 17.53
CA PRO A 68 -17.41 -7.15 19.01
C PRO A 68 -17.79 -8.48 19.69
N ILE A 69 -18.47 -9.37 18.95
CA ILE A 69 -18.88 -10.70 19.43
C ILE A 69 -17.72 -11.67 19.21
N VAL A 70 -17.21 -11.74 17.99
CA VAL A 70 -16.21 -12.73 17.55
C VAL A 70 -14.86 -12.54 18.24
N VAL A 71 -14.42 -11.29 18.47
CA VAL A 71 -13.13 -11.02 19.13
C VAL A 71 -13.04 -11.53 20.57
N LYS A 72 -14.19 -11.81 21.20
CA LYS A 72 -14.25 -12.39 22.56
C LYS A 72 -14.11 -13.91 22.56
N LEU A 73 -14.24 -14.55 21.40
CA LEU A 73 -14.14 -15.99 21.26
C LEU A 73 -12.67 -16.44 21.22
N PRO A 74 -12.36 -17.66 21.69
CA PRO A 74 -11.08 -18.33 21.46
C PRO A 74 -10.75 -18.42 19.96
N PRO A 75 -9.46 -18.37 19.55
CA PRO A 75 -9.07 -18.39 18.13
C PRO A 75 -9.65 -19.55 17.31
N ILE A 76 -9.74 -20.74 17.91
CA ILE A 76 -10.31 -21.93 17.25
C ILE A 76 -11.79 -21.77 16.92
N ASP A 77 -12.55 -21.08 17.79
CA ASP A 77 -13.99 -20.89 17.61
C ASP A 77 -14.31 -19.80 16.59
N ARG A 78 -13.38 -18.86 16.39
CA ARG A 78 -13.52 -17.83 15.34
C ARG A 78 -13.58 -18.47 13.95
N ALA A 79 -12.82 -19.54 13.71
CA ALA A 79 -12.77 -20.24 12.42
C ALA A 79 -14.16 -20.67 11.91
N ASN A 80 -15.04 -21.08 12.82
CA ASN A 80 -16.40 -21.55 12.51
C ASN A 80 -17.29 -20.47 11.88
N TYR A 81 -16.95 -19.19 12.06
CA TYR A 81 -17.69 -18.07 11.48
C TYR A 81 -17.21 -17.69 10.08
N PHE A 82 -16.04 -18.17 9.63
CA PHE A 82 -15.34 -17.59 8.48
C PHE A 82 -14.86 -18.56 7.41
N ASN A 83 -14.83 -19.87 7.70
CA ASN A 83 -14.09 -20.83 6.88
C ASN A 83 -14.50 -20.83 5.39
N ASP A 84 -15.77 -20.54 5.05
CA ASP A 84 -16.23 -20.64 3.65
C ASP A 84 -16.68 -19.31 3.02
N GLY A 85 -17.19 -18.36 3.81
CA GLY A 85 -17.80 -17.14 3.27
C GLY A 85 -16.81 -15.99 3.07
N TYR A 86 -16.20 -15.53 4.18
CA TYR A 86 -15.39 -14.32 4.17
C TYR A 86 -14.06 -14.51 3.44
N ASP A 87 -13.35 -15.60 3.72
CA ASP A 87 -12.04 -15.86 3.15
C ASP A 87 -12.11 -16.09 1.62
N SER A 88 -13.19 -16.72 1.14
CA SER A 88 -13.46 -16.88 -0.29
C SER A 88 -13.63 -15.52 -1.00
N LEU A 89 -14.34 -14.57 -0.37
CA LEU A 89 -14.47 -13.21 -0.90
C LEU A 89 -13.11 -12.51 -1.00
N LEU A 90 -12.26 -12.65 0.03
CA LEU A 90 -10.91 -12.06 0.00
C LEU A 90 -10.05 -12.65 -1.13
N ARG A 91 -10.10 -13.96 -1.36
CA ARG A 91 -9.41 -14.61 -2.49
C ARG A 91 -9.93 -14.10 -3.83
N GLY A 92 -11.25 -13.91 -3.95
CA GLY A 92 -11.87 -13.29 -5.11
C GLY A 92 -11.35 -11.87 -5.35
N LEU A 93 -11.27 -11.04 -4.30
CA LEU A 93 -10.72 -9.68 -4.37
C LEU A 93 -9.25 -9.66 -4.82
N TYR A 94 -8.43 -10.60 -4.34
CA TYR A 94 -7.02 -10.71 -4.74
C TYR A 94 -6.82 -10.89 -6.26
N HIS A 95 -7.81 -11.42 -6.97
CA HIS A 95 -7.75 -11.56 -8.43
C HIS A 95 -7.89 -10.24 -9.20
N ARG A 96 -8.07 -9.10 -8.51
CA ARG A 96 -7.99 -7.78 -9.12
C ARG A 96 -6.74 -7.67 -10.01
N PRO A 97 -6.83 -7.13 -11.24
CA PRO A 97 -5.65 -6.94 -12.07
C PRO A 97 -4.57 -6.11 -11.36
N LYS A 98 -3.30 -6.47 -11.59
CA LYS A 98 -2.16 -5.88 -10.87
C LYS A 98 -1.77 -4.52 -11.46
N LYS A 99 -1.21 -3.62 -10.65
CA LYS A 99 -0.62 -2.34 -11.08
C LYS A 99 -1.55 -1.36 -11.82
N ILE A 100 -2.86 -1.62 -11.82
CA ILE A 100 -3.87 -0.67 -12.31
C ILE A 100 -4.35 0.25 -11.19
N PRO A 101 -4.67 1.53 -11.47
CA PRO A 101 -5.19 2.46 -10.47
C PRO A 101 -6.46 1.95 -9.80
N PHE A 102 -6.61 2.18 -8.49
CA PHE A 102 -7.87 1.97 -7.80
C PHE A 102 -8.89 3.04 -8.18
N GLY A 103 -10.05 2.61 -8.66
CA GLY A 103 -11.11 3.48 -9.13
C GLY A 103 -12.45 3.26 -8.42
N VAL A 104 -13.51 3.72 -9.09
CA VAL A 104 -14.89 3.45 -8.70
C VAL A 104 -15.48 2.43 -9.67
N VAL A 105 -15.87 1.27 -9.17
CA VAL A 105 -16.48 0.20 -9.96
C VAL A 105 -17.91 -0.01 -9.46
N ARG A 106 -18.92 0.20 -10.33
CA ARG A 106 -20.34 0.04 -9.94
C ARG A 106 -20.72 0.85 -8.68
N ALA A 107 -20.22 2.09 -8.59
CA ALA A 107 -20.38 2.99 -7.43
C ALA A 107 -19.68 2.53 -6.12
N ILE A 108 -18.78 1.55 -6.21
CA ILE A 108 -17.95 1.09 -5.09
C ILE A 108 -16.57 1.69 -5.25
N ASP A 109 -16.08 2.40 -4.23
CA ASP A 109 -14.67 2.77 -4.12
C ASP A 109 -13.86 1.50 -3.84
N GLU A 110 -13.10 1.04 -4.84
CA GLU A 110 -12.34 -0.20 -4.76
C GLU A 110 -11.29 -0.16 -3.65
N LEU A 111 -10.57 0.96 -3.49
CA LEU A 111 -9.49 1.07 -2.51
C LEU A 111 -10.07 0.98 -1.10
N LYS A 112 -11.17 1.70 -0.87
CA LYS A 112 -11.90 1.64 0.39
C LYS A 112 -12.39 0.22 0.70
N ALA A 113 -12.93 -0.49 -0.30
CA ALA A 113 -13.35 -1.87 -0.13
C ALA A 113 -12.18 -2.79 0.27
N PHE A 114 -11.00 -2.62 -0.33
CA PHE A 114 -9.79 -3.38 0.03
C PHE A 114 -9.30 -3.06 1.45
N CYS A 115 -9.26 -1.78 1.83
CA CYS A 115 -8.90 -1.36 3.19
C CYS A 115 -9.89 -1.92 4.23
N ASP A 116 -11.19 -1.89 3.93
CA ASP A 116 -12.22 -2.48 4.77
C ASP A 116 -12.05 -4.01 4.87
N ALA A 117 -11.77 -4.69 3.76
CA ALA A 117 -11.55 -6.13 3.70
C ALA A 117 -10.37 -6.59 4.57
N VAL A 118 -9.26 -5.85 4.52
CA VAL A 118 -8.11 -6.13 5.38
C VAL A 118 -8.43 -5.82 6.84
N THR A 119 -9.08 -4.68 7.12
CA THR A 119 -9.44 -4.28 8.49
C THR A 119 -10.35 -5.28 9.15
N VAL A 120 -11.44 -5.66 8.46
CA VAL A 120 -12.41 -6.62 8.96
C VAL A 120 -11.76 -7.99 9.13
N GLY A 121 -10.95 -8.44 8.17
CA GLY A 121 -10.23 -9.72 8.25
C GLY A 121 -9.28 -9.77 9.45
N TRP A 122 -8.53 -8.70 9.68
CA TRP A 122 -7.64 -8.56 10.82
C TRP A 122 -8.38 -8.64 12.17
N ARG A 123 -9.57 -8.03 12.26
CA ARG A 123 -10.35 -8.06 13.50
C ARG A 123 -11.04 -9.39 13.74
N LEU A 124 -11.54 -10.02 12.68
CA LEU A 124 -12.33 -11.23 12.81
C LEU A 124 -11.47 -12.48 12.99
N TRP A 125 -10.50 -12.69 12.11
CA TRP A 125 -9.76 -13.94 12.08
C TRP A 125 -8.36 -13.81 11.50
N PRO A 126 -7.45 -13.18 12.27
CA PRO A 126 -6.13 -12.83 11.76
C PRO A 126 -5.22 -14.08 11.62
N ASP A 127 -5.40 -15.10 12.47
CA ASP A 127 -4.44 -16.22 12.58
C ASP A 127 -4.44 -17.23 11.40
N TYR A 128 -5.54 -17.34 10.64
CA TYR A 128 -5.72 -18.42 9.65
C TYR A 128 -6.34 -17.98 8.32
N SER A 129 -6.48 -16.67 8.07
CA SER A 129 -7.05 -16.19 6.81
C SER A 129 -5.99 -16.08 5.71
N THR A 130 -5.95 -17.08 4.82
CA THR A 130 -5.15 -17.04 3.59
C THR A 130 -5.54 -15.84 2.72
N GLY A 131 -6.84 -15.53 2.64
CA GLY A 131 -7.33 -14.38 1.91
C GLY A 131 -6.79 -13.05 2.46
N LEU A 132 -6.72 -12.89 3.78
CA LEU A 132 -6.15 -11.70 4.41
C LEU A 132 -4.67 -11.49 4.03
N TYR A 133 -3.90 -12.58 4.06
CA TYR A 133 -2.51 -12.58 3.59
C TYR A 133 -2.41 -12.10 2.14
N MET A 134 -3.21 -12.68 1.24
CA MET A 134 -3.20 -12.34 -0.18
C MET A 134 -3.55 -10.87 -0.40
N MET A 135 -4.52 -10.34 0.35
CA MET A 135 -4.92 -8.93 0.24
C MET A 135 -3.83 -7.96 0.71
N ILE A 136 -3.16 -8.25 1.82
CA ILE A 136 -2.06 -7.41 2.31
C ILE A 136 -0.86 -7.48 1.36
N ASP A 137 -0.55 -8.65 0.83
CA ASP A 137 0.51 -8.84 -0.17
C ASP A 137 0.21 -8.04 -1.46
N TYR A 138 -1.04 -8.10 -1.96
CA TYR A 138 -1.49 -7.31 -3.10
C TYR A 138 -1.34 -5.81 -2.84
N LEU A 139 -1.75 -5.32 -1.66
CA LEU A 139 -1.59 -3.91 -1.30
C LEU A 139 -0.12 -3.50 -1.25
N ALA A 140 0.76 -4.39 -0.79
CA ALA A 140 2.18 -4.11 -0.66
C ALA A 140 2.93 -4.14 -2.01
N GLU A 141 2.58 -5.05 -2.92
CA GLU A 141 3.31 -5.32 -4.16
C GLU A 141 2.67 -4.70 -5.41
N ASP A 142 1.35 -4.73 -5.51
CA ASP A 142 0.64 -4.46 -6.77
C ASP A 142 -0.12 -3.12 -6.78
N THR A 143 -0.19 -2.41 -5.65
CA THR A 143 -0.87 -1.10 -5.55
C THR A 143 0.05 0.04 -5.99
N ARG A 144 -0.48 1.00 -6.77
CA ARG A 144 0.27 2.18 -7.24
C ARG A 144 0.53 3.17 -6.12
N ILE A 145 1.59 3.96 -6.24
CA ILE A 145 1.97 4.95 -5.21
C ILE A 145 0.88 6.02 -5.01
N ASP A 146 0.17 6.40 -6.07
CA ASP A 146 -0.93 7.38 -6.00
C ASP A 146 -2.10 6.86 -5.14
N ASP A 147 -2.38 5.57 -5.23
CA ASP A 147 -3.41 4.92 -4.41
C ASP A 147 -2.94 4.73 -2.96
N ILE A 148 -1.63 4.45 -2.75
CA ILE A 148 -1.06 4.43 -1.40
C ILE A 148 -1.25 5.78 -0.70
N LYS A 149 -1.04 6.92 -1.39
CA LYS A 149 -1.26 8.27 -0.83
C LYS A 149 -2.71 8.51 -0.38
N ARG A 150 -3.67 7.82 -1.00
CA ARG A 150 -5.10 7.92 -0.71
C ARG A 150 -5.56 7.04 0.45
N ILE A 151 -4.67 6.25 1.05
CA ILE A 151 -5.04 5.38 2.16
C ILE A 151 -5.54 6.21 3.36
N GLU A 152 -6.70 5.83 3.87
CA GLU A 152 -7.34 6.43 5.03
C GLU A 152 -6.49 6.29 6.32
N PRO A 153 -6.42 7.33 7.18
CA PRO A 153 -5.66 7.26 8.43
C PRO A 153 -6.06 6.11 9.36
N THR A 154 -7.35 5.77 9.40
CA THR A 154 -7.85 4.65 10.21
C THR A 154 -7.31 3.30 9.74
N PHE A 155 -7.08 3.13 8.44
CA PHE A 155 -6.47 1.91 7.90
C PHE A 155 -4.97 1.84 8.19
N LEU A 156 -4.27 2.98 8.20
CA LEU A 156 -2.84 3.02 8.57
C LEU A 156 -2.62 2.55 10.01
N LEU A 157 -3.56 2.84 10.93
CA LEU A 157 -3.52 2.30 12.29
C LEU A 157 -3.68 0.78 12.31
N THR A 158 -4.59 0.23 11.51
CA THR A 158 -4.71 -1.23 11.34
C THR A 158 -3.41 -1.83 10.81
N LEU A 159 -2.79 -1.23 9.78
CA LEU A 159 -1.50 -1.67 9.24
C LEU A 159 -0.38 -1.62 10.29
N LYS A 160 -0.35 -0.56 11.10
CA LYS A 160 0.59 -0.46 12.22
C LYS A 160 0.43 -1.62 13.20
N GLU A 161 -0.80 -1.95 13.59
CA GLU A 161 -1.03 -3.08 14.49
C GLU A 161 -0.58 -4.41 13.90
N ILE A 162 -0.86 -4.65 12.61
CA ILE A 162 -0.39 -5.83 11.89
C ILE A 162 1.14 -5.87 11.89
N ALA A 163 1.78 -4.75 11.56
CA ALA A 163 3.22 -4.61 11.47
C ALA A 163 3.95 -4.77 12.82
N SER A 164 3.31 -4.41 13.92
CA SER A 164 3.85 -4.56 15.29
C SER A 164 3.69 -5.98 15.84
N ASN A 165 2.91 -6.85 15.21
CA ASN A 165 2.63 -8.21 15.70
C ASN A 165 3.67 -9.23 15.20
N GLU A 166 4.93 -9.08 15.63
CA GLU A 166 6.06 -9.93 15.17
C GLU A 166 6.05 -11.34 15.77
N ALA A 167 5.37 -11.57 16.91
CA ALA A 167 5.42 -12.82 17.68
C ALA A 167 4.42 -13.89 17.22
N TRP A 168 4.01 -13.84 15.96
CA TRP A 168 2.95 -14.68 15.43
C TRP A 168 3.43 -16.07 15.04
N ASN A 169 3.15 -17.03 15.93
CA ASN A 169 3.81 -18.34 15.96
C ASN A 169 3.06 -19.48 15.23
N ASN A 170 1.87 -19.25 14.67
CA ASN A 170 0.98 -20.37 14.33
C ASN A 170 0.86 -20.73 12.84
N PHE A 171 1.42 -19.94 11.90
CA PHE A 171 1.35 -20.28 10.47
C PHE A 171 2.46 -19.63 9.64
N MET A 172 3.07 -20.36 8.69
CA MET A 172 4.17 -19.82 7.87
C MET A 172 3.78 -18.57 7.07
N ALA A 173 2.55 -18.48 6.57
CA ALA A 173 2.10 -17.28 5.85
C ALA A 173 1.86 -16.09 6.80
N ALA A 174 1.55 -16.33 8.08
CA ALA A 174 1.32 -15.28 9.06
C ALA A 174 2.61 -14.51 9.40
N GLN A 175 3.78 -15.12 9.24
CA GLN A 175 5.08 -14.46 9.47
C GLN A 175 5.37 -13.35 8.46
N ILE A 176 4.72 -13.37 7.29
CA ILE A 176 4.95 -12.40 6.21
C ILE A 176 4.09 -11.15 6.43
N LEU A 177 2.94 -11.27 7.10
CA LEU A 177 1.98 -10.19 7.26
C LEU A 177 2.57 -8.92 7.91
N PRO A 178 3.32 -9.01 9.03
CA PRO A 178 3.95 -7.83 9.61
C PRO A 178 4.91 -7.14 8.63
N SER A 179 5.70 -7.91 7.89
CA SER A 179 6.66 -7.35 6.93
C SER A 179 5.98 -6.63 5.75
N GLN A 180 4.88 -7.18 5.23
CA GLN A 180 4.14 -6.54 4.14
C GLN A 180 3.39 -5.29 4.62
N ALA A 181 2.82 -5.32 5.83
CA ALA A 181 2.24 -4.13 6.43
C ALA A 181 3.29 -3.01 6.64
N LYS A 182 4.50 -3.34 7.12
CA LYS A 182 5.63 -2.39 7.19
C LYS A 182 5.99 -1.83 5.82
N LYS A 183 6.02 -2.68 4.78
CA LYS A 183 6.28 -2.24 3.40
C LYS A 183 5.25 -1.20 2.95
N ILE A 184 3.97 -1.41 3.20
CA ILE A 184 2.91 -0.44 2.86
C ILE A 184 3.14 0.89 3.61
N LEU A 185 3.44 0.85 4.92
CA LEU A 185 3.72 2.04 5.73
C LEU A 185 4.95 2.82 5.24
N ILE A 186 6.03 2.13 4.87
CA ILE A 186 7.24 2.76 4.31
C ILE A 186 6.92 3.42 2.98
N ARG A 187 6.17 2.75 2.10
CA ARG A 187 5.73 3.31 0.81
C ARG A 187 4.87 4.55 1.03
N PHE A 188 3.96 4.52 1.99
CA PHE A 188 3.13 5.67 2.37
C PHE A 188 3.98 6.85 2.82
N LYS A 189 4.88 6.66 3.79
CA LYS A 189 5.77 7.72 4.29
C LYS A 189 6.66 8.32 3.20
N LYS A 190 7.24 7.48 2.33
CA LYS A 190 8.04 7.98 1.19
C LYS A 190 7.19 8.83 0.23
N ALA A 191 5.95 8.42 -0.01
CA ALA A 191 5.03 9.13 -0.89
C ALA A 191 4.63 10.50 -0.33
N THR A 192 4.39 10.60 0.98
CA THR A 192 4.04 11.86 1.66
C THR A 192 5.24 12.80 1.75
N ASN A 193 6.43 12.28 2.09
CA ASN A 193 7.65 13.08 2.18
C ASN A 193 8.10 13.66 0.83
N THR A 194 7.78 12.99 -0.28
CA THR A 194 8.10 13.50 -1.63
C THR A 194 7.30 14.76 -1.92
N VAL A 195 6.01 14.78 -1.58
CA VAL A 195 5.13 15.95 -1.79
C VAL A 195 5.62 17.17 -0.99
N GLU A 196 6.12 16.97 0.22
CA GLU A 196 6.68 18.05 1.05
C GLU A 196 8.02 18.60 0.51
N ASN A 197 8.77 17.78 -0.24
CA ASN A 197 10.11 18.10 -0.73
C ASN A 197 10.20 18.40 -2.23
N GLU A 198 9.08 18.48 -2.96
CA GLU A 198 9.04 18.90 -4.38
C GLU A 198 9.56 20.34 -4.61
N GLY A 199 9.93 21.07 -3.54
CA GLY A 199 10.71 22.31 -3.60
C GLY A 199 12.24 22.17 -3.46
N LYS A 200 12.80 20.96 -3.25
CA LYS A 200 14.25 20.70 -3.08
C LYS A 200 14.64 19.35 -3.70
N ALA A 201 14.71 19.29 -5.01
CA ALA A 201 15.12 18.09 -5.75
C ALA A 201 16.65 17.90 -5.77
N VAL A 202 17.23 17.22 -4.77
CA VAL A 202 18.56 16.58 -4.89
C VAL A 202 18.62 15.34 -3.98
N GLY A 203 18.63 14.12 -4.54
CA GLY A 203 19.06 12.92 -3.79
C GLY A 203 18.31 11.60 -4.00
N GLN A 204 17.29 11.50 -4.88
CA GLN A 204 16.51 10.25 -5.04
C GLN A 204 17.12 9.19 -5.98
N LEU A 205 18.22 9.48 -6.69
CA LEU A 205 18.84 8.54 -7.65
C LEU A 205 19.55 7.34 -6.97
N ASP A 206 20.07 7.51 -5.75
CA ASP A 206 20.96 6.52 -5.12
C ASP A 206 20.26 5.19 -4.70
N ASN A 207 18.93 5.20 -4.56
CA ASN A 207 18.18 3.99 -4.22
C ASN A 207 17.76 3.21 -5.48
N LEU A 208 17.59 3.88 -6.61
CA LEU A 208 17.19 3.24 -7.86
C LEU A 208 18.34 2.39 -8.44
N GLU A 209 19.59 2.88 -8.35
CA GLU A 209 20.78 2.10 -8.76
C GLU A 209 20.97 0.83 -7.93
N LYS A 210 20.76 0.88 -6.61
CA LYS A 210 20.91 -0.30 -5.74
C LYS A 210 19.87 -1.38 -6.02
N ASP A 211 18.65 -0.96 -6.33
CA ASP A 211 17.56 -1.87 -6.73
C ASP A 211 17.82 -2.46 -8.13
N LEU A 212 18.36 -1.66 -9.06
CA LEU A 212 18.74 -2.11 -10.41
C LEU A 212 19.89 -3.13 -10.38
N VAL A 213 20.94 -2.86 -9.61
CA VAL A 213 22.10 -3.77 -9.44
C VAL A 213 21.67 -5.09 -8.78
N SER A 214 20.80 -5.03 -7.77
CA SER A 214 20.26 -6.25 -7.15
C SER A 214 19.40 -7.08 -8.12
N MET A 215 18.64 -6.42 -9.00
CA MET A 215 17.90 -7.08 -10.09
C MET A 215 18.84 -7.72 -11.11
N MET A 216 19.93 -7.04 -11.50
CA MET A 216 20.91 -7.57 -12.45
C MET A 216 21.67 -8.79 -11.92
N LEU A 217 21.84 -8.91 -10.60
CA LEU A 217 22.52 -10.03 -9.95
C LEU A 217 21.60 -11.24 -9.69
N GLY A 218 20.32 -11.20 -10.08
CA GLY A 218 19.38 -12.31 -9.85
C GLY A 218 19.09 -12.59 -8.37
N LEU A 219 19.55 -11.72 -7.47
CA LEU A 219 19.27 -11.81 -6.05
C LEU A 219 17.88 -11.19 -5.82
N LYS A 220 16.86 -12.02 -5.57
CA LYS A 220 15.61 -11.54 -4.95
C LYS A 220 15.95 -11.09 -3.53
N MET A 221 16.50 -9.89 -3.40
CA MET A 221 16.58 -9.22 -2.12
C MET A 221 15.17 -8.86 -1.72
N ARG A 222 14.54 -9.73 -0.91
CA ARG A 222 13.37 -9.30 -0.14
C ARG A 222 13.91 -8.21 0.78
N PRO A 223 13.49 -6.94 0.64
CA PRO A 223 14.09 -5.88 1.43
C PRO A 223 13.88 -6.21 2.89
N GLU A 224 14.90 -5.98 3.72
CA GLU A 224 14.84 -6.23 5.16
C GLU A 224 13.98 -5.17 5.87
N TYR A 225 12.70 -5.06 5.48
CA TYR A 225 11.71 -4.21 6.13
C TYR A 225 11.49 -4.59 7.61
N GLY A 226 12.07 -5.72 8.07
CA GLY A 226 12.05 -6.15 9.46
C GLY A 226 12.85 -5.23 10.40
N LYS A 227 13.86 -4.50 9.90
CA LYS A 227 14.73 -3.69 10.76
C LYS A 227 14.14 -2.34 11.12
N ASN A 228 13.33 -1.74 10.25
CA ASN A 228 12.69 -0.47 10.50
C ASN A 228 11.66 -0.58 11.63
N LYS A 229 11.75 0.34 12.60
CA LYS A 229 10.80 0.40 13.71
C LYS A 229 9.66 1.37 13.42
N ILE A 230 8.48 1.03 13.92
CA ILE A 230 7.30 1.90 13.89
C ILE A 230 7.24 2.66 15.22
N CYS A 231 6.85 3.92 15.17
CA CYS A 231 6.70 4.73 16.37
C CYS A 231 5.62 4.15 17.31
N ASP A 232 5.96 3.98 18.58
CA ASP A 232 5.05 3.49 19.64
C ASP A 232 4.07 4.56 20.15
N GLY A 233 4.00 5.73 19.51
CA GLY A 233 2.99 6.76 19.83
C GLY A 233 1.59 6.27 19.44
N LEU A 234 0.59 6.44 20.31
CA LEU A 234 -0.76 5.86 20.14
C LEU A 234 -1.33 5.97 18.71
N ASP A 235 -1.48 7.20 18.22
CA ASP A 235 -2.10 7.49 16.92
C ASP A 235 -1.05 7.87 15.87
N CYS A 236 0.19 7.44 16.07
CA CYS A 236 1.30 7.77 15.19
C CYS A 236 1.63 6.59 14.28
N VAL A 237 1.60 6.81 12.97
CA VAL A 237 1.92 5.78 11.95
C VAL A 237 3.32 5.96 11.33
N GLU A 238 4.10 6.90 11.87
CA GLU A 238 5.49 7.10 11.47
C GLU A 238 6.32 5.82 11.62
N ILE A 239 7.10 5.53 10.58
CA ILE A 239 8.03 4.40 10.49
C ILE A 239 9.41 4.93 10.14
N GLU A 240 10.46 4.35 10.71
CA GLU A 240 11.84 4.69 10.37
C GLU A 240 12.08 4.44 8.88
N LEU A 241 12.71 5.40 8.18
CA LEU A 241 13.25 5.13 6.84
C LEU A 241 14.69 4.63 6.94
N THR A 242 15.41 5.15 7.94
CA THR A 242 16.77 4.73 8.29
C THR A 242 16.73 4.03 9.65
N PRO A 243 17.20 2.77 9.77
CA PRO A 243 17.19 2.05 11.05
C PRO A 243 17.91 2.82 12.16
N GLY A 244 17.26 2.95 13.32
CA GLY A 244 17.82 3.65 14.50
C GLY A 244 17.63 5.17 14.49
N GLU A 245 16.88 5.72 13.54
CA GLU A 245 16.50 7.14 13.50
C GLU A 245 15.65 7.54 14.71
N PHE A 246 14.81 6.65 15.22
CA PHE A 246 13.88 6.98 16.29
C PHE A 246 14.54 6.90 17.68
N PRO A 247 14.44 7.94 18.51
CA PRO A 247 14.88 7.86 19.91
C PRO A 247 14.12 6.77 20.67
N HIS A 248 14.88 6.05 21.50
CA HIS A 248 14.35 5.01 22.38
C HIS A 248 13.90 5.60 23.72
N CYS A 249 12.95 4.94 24.38
CA CYS A 249 12.59 5.26 25.75
C CYS A 249 13.81 5.09 26.68
N GLY A 250 14.30 6.17 27.29
CA GLY A 250 15.48 6.13 28.15
C GLY A 250 15.41 5.18 29.35
N LYS A 251 14.19 4.75 29.74
CA LYS A 251 14.00 3.79 30.84
C LYS A 251 14.00 2.33 30.38
N CYS A 252 13.15 1.96 29.41
CA CYS A 252 13.03 0.56 28.97
C CYS A 252 13.91 0.20 27.78
N LYS A 253 14.37 1.18 26.99
CA LYS A 253 15.10 1.01 25.73
C LYS A 253 14.39 0.12 24.69
N GLN A 254 13.12 -0.28 24.92
CA GLN A 254 12.34 -1.13 24.03
C GLN A 254 11.43 -0.32 23.11
N ALA A 255 10.69 0.64 23.67
CA ALA A 255 9.80 1.48 22.89
C ALA A 255 10.59 2.58 22.15
N VAL A 256 10.21 2.85 20.91
CA VAL A 256 10.79 3.90 20.06
C VAL A 256 9.76 4.94 19.67
N TYR A 257 10.20 6.18 19.49
CA TYR A 257 9.30 7.28 19.14
C TYR A 257 9.95 8.14 18.08
N HIS A 258 9.20 8.55 17.05
CA HIS A 258 9.74 9.50 16.06
C HIS A 258 9.99 10.89 16.66
N SER A 259 9.31 11.22 17.76
CA SER A 259 9.36 12.54 18.40
C SER A 259 9.11 12.47 19.92
N LYS A 260 9.54 13.52 20.63
CA LYS A 260 9.33 13.65 22.09
C LYS A 260 7.85 13.78 22.43
N GLU A 261 7.06 14.40 21.55
CA GLU A 261 5.61 14.56 21.69
C GLU A 261 4.93 13.20 21.71
N CYS A 262 5.32 12.29 20.80
CA CYS A 262 4.81 10.93 20.78
C CYS A 262 5.19 10.15 22.03
N GLN A 263 6.43 10.30 22.50
CA GLN A 263 6.86 9.69 23.76
C GLN A 263 6.01 10.18 24.94
N VAL A 264 5.78 11.49 25.06
CA VAL A 264 4.96 12.06 26.16
C VAL A 264 3.51 11.59 26.10
N LYS A 265 2.92 11.55 24.90
CA LYS A 265 1.55 11.04 24.70
C LYS A 265 1.44 9.56 25.11
N ALA A 266 2.33 8.71 24.62
CA ALA A 266 2.36 7.29 24.98
C ALA A 266 2.64 7.07 26.48
N TRP A 267 3.51 7.89 27.08
CA TRP A 267 3.80 7.86 28.51
C TRP A 267 2.54 8.07 29.36
N LYS A 268 1.76 9.11 29.03
CA LYS A 268 0.49 9.44 29.71
C LYS A 268 -0.58 8.37 29.48
N ALA A 269 -0.62 7.79 28.28
CA ALA A 269 -1.62 6.80 27.89
C ALA A 269 -1.45 5.41 28.52
N GLY A 270 -0.29 5.11 29.10
CA GLY A 270 -0.10 3.84 29.80
C GLY A 270 1.31 3.29 29.74
N HIS A 271 2.18 3.80 28.86
CA HIS A 271 3.57 3.32 28.81
C HIS A 271 4.27 3.48 30.17
N LYS A 272 3.95 4.53 30.95
CA LYS A 272 4.46 4.67 32.34
C LYS A 272 4.24 3.42 33.20
N LYS A 273 3.10 2.74 33.05
CA LYS A 273 2.73 1.56 33.83
C LYS A 273 3.42 0.29 33.32
N ALA A 274 3.56 0.16 32.00
CA ALA A 274 4.19 -1.00 31.37
C ALA A 274 5.73 -0.90 31.29
N CYS A 275 6.31 0.29 31.45
CA CYS A 275 7.73 0.57 31.26
C CYS A 275 8.60 -0.05 32.36
N LYS A 276 9.20 -1.21 32.05
CA LYS A 276 10.17 -1.91 32.89
C LYS A 276 11.58 -1.52 32.48
N LYS A 277 12.45 -1.26 33.46
CA LYS A 277 13.87 -1.01 33.21
C LYS A 277 14.48 -2.31 32.67
N GLN A 278 15.27 -2.23 31.61
CA GLN A 278 16.10 -3.37 31.21
C GLN A 278 17.09 -3.63 32.34
N THR A 279 16.98 -4.79 32.98
CA THR A 279 18.05 -5.35 33.79
C THR A 279 19.11 -5.83 32.83
N GLU A 280 20.25 -5.14 32.82
CA GLU A 280 21.48 -5.55 32.13
C GLU A 280 22.04 -6.81 32.78
#